data_AF-A0A6M1LGA6-F1
#
_entry.id   AF-A0A6M1LGA6-F1
#
_cell.length_a   1.000
_cell.length_b   1.000
_cell.length_c   1.000
_cell.angle_alpha   90.00
_cell.angle_beta   90.00
_cell.angle_gamma   90.00
#
_symmetry.space_group_name_H-M   'P 1'
#
loop_
_entity.id
_entity.type
_entity.pdbx_description
1 polymer ?
#
loop_
_entity_poly.entity_id
_entity_poly.type
_entity_poly.pdbx_seq_one_letter_code
_entity_poly.pdbx_strand_id
1 'polypeptide(L)'
;MKRRVANDDAPPAKTHTARNALIMVALMLGALLVASQVFRGGWTAGPTEMERYVRNGPRLGAEALERDLKGAHPPGSDVGSLFNRLSRFGFTCGAPPAPGAPVECRYRARREDNRLVSVTLDIAHDGVRVQGIAARMAVTNP
;
A
#
# COMPACT_ATOMS: atom_id res chain seq x y z
N MET A 1 -16.65 46.95 -65.95
CA MET A 1 -17.50 46.16 -65.03
C MET A 1 -17.20 44.68 -65.19
N LYS A 2 -16.47 44.06 -64.25
CA LYS A 2 -16.35 42.60 -64.15
C LYS A 2 -16.07 42.24 -62.69
N ARG A 3 -17.12 41.86 -61.96
CA ARG A 3 -17.04 41.27 -60.62
C ARG A 3 -16.43 39.87 -60.74
N ARG A 4 -15.43 39.55 -59.93
CA ARG A 4 -15.22 38.19 -59.43
C ARG A 4 -15.24 38.26 -57.91
N VAL A 5 -16.27 37.63 -57.37
CA VAL A 5 -16.39 37.26 -55.95
C VAL A 5 -15.48 36.06 -55.77
N ALA A 6 -14.45 36.18 -54.94
CA ALA A 6 -13.73 35.03 -54.39
C ALA A 6 -14.17 34.91 -52.93
N ASN A 7 -14.93 33.85 -52.70
CA ASN A 7 -15.33 33.35 -51.40
C ASN A 7 -14.19 32.44 -50.94
N ASP A 8 -13.55 32.73 -49.81
CA ASP A 8 -12.64 31.80 -49.14
C ASP A 8 -12.88 31.89 -47.63
N ASP A 9 -13.88 31.14 -47.19
CA ASP A 9 -14.07 30.74 -45.80
C ASP A 9 -12.90 29.83 -45.38
N ALA A 10 -11.88 30.40 -44.74
CA ALA A 10 -10.89 29.62 -44.00
C ALA A 10 -11.33 29.54 -42.53
N PRO A 11 -11.70 28.36 -41.97
CA PRO A 11 -11.98 28.27 -40.55
C PRO A 11 -10.68 28.47 -39.73
N PRO A 12 -10.72 29.26 -38.64
CA PRO A 12 -9.54 29.58 -37.85
C PRO A 12 -8.97 28.34 -37.14
N ALA A 13 -7.75 27.98 -37.54
CA ALA A 13 -6.65 27.45 -36.77
C ALA A 13 -6.98 26.69 -35.46
N LYS A 14 -6.96 25.35 -35.56
CA LYS A 14 -6.99 24.33 -34.48
C LYS A 14 -5.74 24.36 -33.56
N THR A 15 -5.10 25.51 -33.37
CA THR A 15 -3.77 25.62 -32.72
C THR A 15 -3.88 25.60 -31.20
N HIS A 16 -4.97 26.14 -30.63
CA HIS A 16 -5.22 26.11 -29.19
C HIS A 16 -5.57 24.72 -28.68
N THR A 17 -6.28 23.93 -29.49
CA THR A 17 -6.76 22.59 -29.12
C THR A 17 -5.61 21.57 -29.05
N ALA A 18 -4.67 21.63 -30.00
CA ALA A 18 -3.50 20.74 -30.01
C ALA A 18 -2.56 21.02 -28.83
N ARG A 19 -2.35 22.30 -28.49
CA ARG A 19 -1.50 22.70 -27.36
C ARG A 19 -2.13 22.30 -26.02
N ASN A 20 -3.44 22.44 -25.86
CA ASN A 20 -4.15 22.02 -24.65
C ASN A 20 -4.21 20.49 -24.49
N ALA A 21 -4.33 19.75 -25.60
CA ALA A 21 -4.28 18.29 -25.59
C ALA A 21 -2.91 17.77 -25.13
N LEU A 22 -1.81 18.38 -25.61
CA LEU A 22 -0.46 18.05 -25.17
C LEU A 22 -0.25 18.29 -23.67
N ILE A 23 -0.79 19.39 -23.13
CA ILE A 23 -0.71 19.70 -21.69
C ILE A 23 -1.48 18.67 -20.86
N MET A 24 -2.68 18.27 -21.29
CA MET A 24 -3.48 17.23 -20.62
C MET A 24 -2.79 15.88 -20.60
N VAL A 25 -2.18 15.47 -21.73
CA VAL A 25 -1.41 14.21 -21.80
C VAL A 25 -0.19 14.25 -20.90
N ALA A 26 0.54 15.37 -20.85
CA ALA A 26 1.68 15.55 -19.96
C ALA A 26 1.28 15.50 -18.48
N LEU A 27 0.14 16.11 -18.11
CA LEU A 27 -0.38 16.05 -16.74
C LEU A 27 -0.84 14.64 -16.35
N MET A 28 -1.52 13.92 -17.25
CA MET A 28 -1.89 12.51 -17.00
C MET A 28 -0.68 11.60 -16.84
N LEU A 29 0.32 11.72 -17.72
CA LEU A 29 1.57 10.95 -17.61
C LEU A 29 2.35 11.30 -16.35
N GLY A 30 2.41 12.59 -15.98
CA GLY A 30 2.99 13.04 -14.72
C GLY A 30 2.28 12.45 -13.50
N ALA A 31 0.94 12.48 -13.48
CA ALA A 31 0.14 11.89 -12.41
C ALA A 31 0.32 10.37 -12.31
N LEU A 32 0.37 9.66 -13.44
CA LEU A 32 0.65 8.22 -13.50
C LEU A 32 2.05 7.88 -13.01
N LEU A 33 3.06 8.67 -13.36
CA LEU A 33 4.44 8.47 -12.88
C LEU A 33 4.53 8.70 -11.37
N VAL A 34 3.94 9.78 -10.84
CA VAL A 34 3.91 10.04 -9.40
C VAL A 34 3.14 8.94 -8.66
N ALA A 35 1.97 8.52 -9.18
CA ALA A 35 1.24 7.39 -8.63
C ALA A 35 2.10 6.11 -8.61
N SER A 36 2.82 5.81 -9.70
CA SER A 36 3.68 4.63 -9.78
C SER A 36 4.86 4.66 -8.80
N GLN A 37 5.38 5.85 -8.46
CA GLN A 37 6.41 6.01 -7.43
C GLN A 37 5.84 5.82 -6.03
N VAL A 38 4.59 6.20 -5.77
CA VAL A 38 3.90 5.88 -4.51
C VAL A 38 3.66 4.37 -4.39
N PHE A 39 3.29 3.70 -5.48
CA PHE A 39 3.11 2.24 -5.50
C PHE A 39 4.42 1.44 -5.47
N ARG A 40 5.53 1.96 -6.01
CA ARG A 40 6.85 1.30 -5.98
C ARG A 40 7.71 1.68 -4.76
N GLY A 41 7.54 2.88 -4.22
CA GLY A 41 8.33 3.44 -3.13
C GLY A 41 7.71 3.29 -1.73
N GLY A 42 6.43 2.93 -1.62
CA GLY A 42 5.76 2.74 -0.31
C GLY A 42 6.17 1.49 0.47
N TRP A 43 7.13 0.70 -0.04
CA TRP A 43 7.47 -0.64 0.48
C TRP A 43 8.87 -0.76 1.08
N THR A 44 9.61 0.34 1.12
CA THR A 44 10.78 0.46 1.98
C THR A 44 10.34 1.22 3.22
N ALA A 45 9.56 0.54 4.07
CA ALA A 45 9.49 0.96 5.46
C ALA A 45 10.95 1.09 5.94
N GLY A 46 11.29 2.19 6.61
CA GLY A 46 12.66 2.47 7.07
C GLY A 46 13.22 1.38 8.01
N PRO A 47 14.26 1.62 8.80
CA PRO A 47 14.66 0.67 9.85
C PRO A 47 13.49 0.51 10.84
N THR A 48 12.60 -0.42 10.52
CA THR A 48 11.37 -0.66 11.24
C THR A 48 11.70 -1.64 12.34
N GLU A 49 11.00 -1.56 13.46
CA GLU A 49 11.07 -2.60 14.49
C GLU A 49 10.88 -4.01 13.90
N MET A 50 10.28 -4.12 12.71
CA MET A 50 10.16 -5.36 11.94
C MET A 50 11.47 -6.00 11.49
N GLU A 51 12.53 -5.23 11.27
CA GLU A 51 13.82 -5.77 10.80
C GLU A 51 14.41 -6.78 11.79
N ARG A 52 14.19 -6.57 13.09
CA ARG A 52 14.59 -7.51 14.15
C ARG A 52 13.97 -8.89 13.93
N TYR A 53 12.67 -8.95 13.66
CA TYR A 53 11.96 -10.22 13.48
C TYR A 53 12.30 -10.86 12.14
N VAL A 54 12.45 -10.05 11.08
CA VAL A 54 12.82 -10.55 9.75
C VAL A 54 14.22 -11.18 9.76
N ARG A 55 15.18 -10.58 10.48
CA ARG A 55 16.54 -11.13 10.61
C ARG A 55 16.59 -12.51 11.28
N ASN A 56 15.68 -12.79 12.22
CA ASN A 56 15.59 -14.08 12.90
C ASN A 56 15.05 -15.21 12.01
N GLY A 57 14.59 -14.89 10.80
CA GLY A 57 14.01 -15.84 9.86
C GLY A 57 12.51 -16.09 10.10
N PRO A 58 11.83 -16.80 9.18
CA PRO A 58 10.38 -16.85 9.13
C PRO A 58 9.73 -17.46 10.37
N ARG A 59 10.27 -18.57 10.88
CA ARG A 59 9.69 -19.26 12.03
C ARG A 59 9.91 -18.50 13.33
N LEU A 60 11.18 -18.27 13.69
CA LEU A 60 11.53 -17.58 14.94
C LEU A 60 11.05 -16.12 14.94
N GLY A 61 11.09 -15.46 13.78
CA GLY A 61 10.58 -14.10 13.59
C GLY A 61 9.07 -14.00 13.82
N ALA A 62 8.29 -14.94 13.26
CA ALA A 62 6.85 -14.99 13.48
C ALA A 62 6.51 -15.29 14.94
N GLU A 63 7.15 -16.28 15.56
CA GLU A 63 6.92 -16.64 16.97
C GLU A 63 7.27 -15.49 17.92
N ALA A 64 8.39 -14.80 17.69
CA ALA A 64 8.79 -13.64 18.48
C ALA A 64 7.82 -12.45 18.29
N LEU A 65 7.42 -12.18 17.05
CA LEU A 65 6.46 -11.12 16.75
C LEU A 65 5.11 -11.38 17.42
N GLU A 66 4.61 -12.61 17.31
CA GLU A 66 3.34 -13.00 17.93
C GLU A 66 3.40 -12.84 19.45
N ARG A 67 4.49 -13.28 20.07
CA ARG A 67 4.69 -13.15 21.52
C ARG A 67 4.73 -11.69 21.95
N ASP A 68 5.49 -10.85 21.26
CA ASP A 68 5.65 -9.43 21.59
C ASP A 68 4.33 -8.67 21.39
N LEU A 69 3.57 -9.00 20.34
CA LEU A 69 2.24 -8.43 20.10
C LEU A 69 1.23 -8.87 21.17
N LYS A 70 1.20 -10.16 21.54
CA LYS A 70 0.33 -10.68 22.61
C LYS A 70 0.69 -10.11 23.97
N GLY A 71 1.98 -9.91 24.25
CA GLY A 71 2.45 -9.29 25.49
C GLY A 71 2.05 -7.82 25.59
N ALA A 72 2.11 -7.09 24.47
CA ALA A 72 1.72 -5.68 24.43
C ALA A 72 0.20 -5.45 24.33
N HIS A 73 -0.54 -6.37 23.70
CA HIS A 73 -1.99 -6.31 23.50
C HIS A 73 -2.60 -7.64 23.91
N PRO A 74 -2.72 -7.92 25.22
CA PRO A 74 -3.35 -9.14 25.69
C PRO A 74 -4.83 -9.21 25.27
N PRO A 75 -5.45 -10.41 25.25
CA PRO A 75 -6.87 -10.56 24.99
C PRO A 75 -7.72 -9.63 25.88
N GLY A 76 -8.71 -8.96 25.27
CA GLY A 76 -9.52 -7.92 25.90
C GLY A 76 -9.03 -6.49 25.67
N SER A 77 -7.83 -6.31 25.13
CA SER A 77 -7.28 -4.98 24.77
C SER A 77 -8.05 -4.34 23.61
N ASP A 78 -8.02 -3.01 23.55
CA ASP A 78 -8.62 -2.23 22.45
C ASP A 78 -7.96 -2.53 21.09
N VAL A 79 -8.79 -2.86 20.09
CA VAL A 79 -8.33 -3.21 18.74
C VAL A 79 -7.76 -2.01 17.99
N GLY A 80 -8.26 -0.80 18.26
CA GLY A 80 -7.78 0.43 17.63
C GLY A 80 -6.32 0.73 17.96
N SER A 81 -5.93 0.52 19.22
CA SER A 81 -4.54 0.66 19.68
C SER A 81 -3.59 -0.31 18.97
N LEU A 82 -4.03 -1.56 18.78
CA LEU A 82 -3.29 -2.59 18.04
C LEU A 82 -3.12 -2.17 16.57
N PHE A 83 -4.18 -1.77 15.88
CA PHE A 83 -4.09 -1.34 14.48
C PHE A 83 -3.22 -0.10 14.28
N ASN A 84 -3.26 0.85 15.21
CA ASN A 84 -2.36 2.02 15.19
C ASN A 84 -0.89 1.59 15.35
N ARG A 85 -0.60 0.58 16.18
CA ARG A 85 0.77 0.04 16.28
C ARG A 85 1.18 -0.68 14.99
N LEU A 86 0.30 -1.50 14.43
CA LEU A 86 0.56 -2.25 13.21
C LEU A 86 0.78 -1.33 12.01
N SER A 87 0.03 -0.22 11.90
CA SER A 87 0.25 0.77 10.84
C SER A 87 1.62 1.44 10.97
N ARG A 88 2.11 1.70 12.19
CA ARG A 88 3.49 2.19 12.44
C ARG A 88 4.56 1.17 12.08
N PHE A 89 4.26 -0.12 12.19
CA PHE A 89 5.12 -1.20 11.68
C PHE A 89 5.06 -1.34 10.15
N GLY A 90 4.19 -0.60 9.47
CA GLY A 90 4.01 -0.68 8.02
C GLY A 90 3.10 -1.82 7.57
N PHE A 91 2.32 -2.41 8.48
CA PHE A 91 1.29 -3.38 8.09
C PHE A 91 0.11 -2.66 7.43
N THR A 92 -0.41 -3.30 6.39
CA THR A 92 -1.68 -2.93 5.77
C THR A 92 -2.73 -3.94 6.17
N CYS A 93 -3.75 -3.51 6.90
CA CYS A 93 -4.87 -4.36 7.34
C CYS A 93 -6.01 -4.29 6.33
N GLY A 94 -6.54 -5.46 5.94
CA GLY A 94 -7.73 -5.55 5.09
C GLY A 94 -9.01 -5.25 5.87
N ALA A 95 -10.10 -4.97 5.15
CA ALA A 95 -11.42 -4.98 5.75
C ALA A 95 -11.82 -6.44 6.10
N PRO A 96 -12.44 -6.70 7.25
CA PRO A 96 -12.91 -8.04 7.59
C PRO A 96 -13.99 -8.48 6.60
N PRO A 97 -14.01 -9.77 6.20
CA PRO A 97 -14.99 -10.27 5.23
C PRO A 97 -16.44 -10.28 5.77
N ALA A 98 -16.59 -10.28 7.10
CA ALA A 98 -17.86 -10.16 7.80
C ALA A 98 -17.62 -9.52 9.19
N PRO A 99 -18.64 -8.90 9.81
CA PRO A 99 -18.53 -8.42 11.19
C PRO A 99 -18.10 -9.56 12.14
N GLY A 100 -17.05 -9.34 12.93
CA GLY A 100 -16.48 -10.35 13.84
C GLY A 100 -15.60 -11.41 13.18
N ALA A 101 -15.42 -11.37 11.86
CA ALA A 101 -14.42 -12.20 11.19
C ALA A 101 -13.00 -11.68 11.50
N PRO A 102 -11.98 -12.57 11.54
CA PRO A 102 -10.61 -12.14 11.75
C PRO A 102 -10.14 -11.19 10.65
N VAL A 103 -9.39 -10.17 11.05
CA VAL A 103 -8.77 -9.21 10.14
C VAL A 103 -7.37 -9.70 9.79
N GLU A 104 -7.12 -9.79 8.49
CA GLU A 104 -5.79 -10.11 7.97
C GLU A 104 -5.00 -8.82 7.75
N CYS A 105 -3.85 -8.68 8.42
CA CYS A 105 -2.88 -7.62 8.19
C CYS A 105 -1.63 -8.16 7.52
N ARG A 106 -1.15 -7.48 6.49
CA ARG A 106 0.03 -7.89 5.72
C ARG A 106 1.12 -6.84 5.79
N TYR A 107 2.34 -7.28 6.02
CA TYR A 107 3.56 -6.52 5.85
C TYR A 107 4.42 -7.20 4.80
N ARG A 108 5.05 -6.41 3.95
CA ARG A 108 5.97 -6.94 2.95
C ARG A 108 7.18 -6.03 2.84
N ALA A 109 8.35 -6.63 2.81
CA ALA A 109 9.62 -5.94 2.67
C ALA A 109 10.57 -6.74 1.80
N ARG A 110 11.50 -6.05 1.14
CA ARG A 110 12.65 -6.69 0.50
C ARG A 110 13.78 -6.84 1.50
N ARG A 111 14.39 -8.01 1.51
CA ARG A 111 15.63 -8.28 2.23
C ARG A 111 16.82 -7.86 1.38
N GLU A 112 17.99 -7.67 2.00
CA GLU A 112 19.25 -7.29 1.32
C GLU A 112 19.63 -8.26 0.18
N ASP A 113 19.27 -9.53 0.29
CA ASP A 113 19.48 -10.57 -0.72
C ASP A 113 18.42 -10.58 -1.83
N ASN A 114 17.66 -9.50 -1.96
CA ASN A 114 16.57 -9.31 -2.94
C ASN A 114 15.41 -10.31 -2.80
N ARG A 115 15.33 -11.09 -1.70
CA ARG A 115 14.15 -11.91 -1.41
C ARG A 115 13.02 -11.07 -0.84
N LEU A 116 11.79 -11.46 -1.15
CA LEU A 116 10.60 -10.81 -0.61
C LEU A 116 10.18 -11.52 0.68
N VAL A 117 10.11 -10.77 1.78
CA VAL A 117 9.56 -11.26 3.04
C VAL A 117 8.13 -10.76 3.14
N SER A 118 7.20 -11.69 3.37
CA SER A 118 5.79 -11.39 3.63
C SER A 118 5.45 -11.86 5.03
N VAL A 119 4.90 -10.97 5.84
CA VAL A 119 4.37 -11.27 7.16
C VAL A 119 2.86 -11.08 7.11
N THR A 120 2.12 -12.11 7.52
CA THR A 120 0.68 -12.10 7.66
C THR A 120 0.33 -12.21 9.14
N LEU A 121 -0.53 -11.33 9.62
CA LEU A 121 -1.12 -11.38 10.95
C LEU A 121 -2.61 -11.63 10.81
N ASP A 122 -3.12 -12.63 11.52
CA ASP A 122 -4.55 -12.88 11.65
C ASP A 122 -4.98 -12.40 13.05
N ILE A 123 -5.89 -11.43 13.08
CA ILE A 123 -6.34 -10.78 14.33
C ILE A 123 -7.81 -11.11 14.53
N ALA A 124 -8.10 -11.94 15.52
CA ALA A 124 -9.46 -12.21 15.96
C ALA A 124 -9.92 -11.09 16.90
N HIS A 125 -11.12 -10.56 16.69
CA HIS A 125 -11.72 -9.53 17.53
C HIS A 125 -13.25 -9.64 17.58
N ASP A 126 -13.87 -9.09 18.61
CA ASP A 126 -15.34 -9.01 18.74
C ASP A 126 -15.94 -7.73 18.12
N GLY A 127 -15.08 -6.87 17.57
CA GLY A 127 -15.43 -5.58 16.96
C GLY A 127 -14.80 -4.40 17.69
N VAL A 128 -14.45 -4.58 18.98
CA VAL A 128 -13.79 -3.54 19.79
C VAL A 128 -12.55 -4.08 20.48
N ARG A 129 -12.56 -5.36 20.86
CA ARG A 129 -11.49 -5.99 21.64
C ARG A 129 -10.80 -7.11 20.89
N VAL A 130 -9.49 -7.20 21.12
CA VAL A 130 -8.65 -8.29 20.63
C VAL A 130 -9.00 -9.58 21.36
N GLN A 131 -9.21 -10.66 20.62
CA GLN A 131 -9.45 -12.00 21.15
C GLN A 131 -8.23 -12.92 20.90
N GLY A 132 -7.53 -12.70 19.80
CA GLY A 132 -6.34 -13.48 19.46
C GLY A 132 -5.53 -12.82 18.35
N ILE A 133 -4.24 -13.16 18.34
CA ILE A 133 -3.27 -12.71 17.34
C ILE A 133 -2.50 -13.95 16.91
N ALA A 134 -2.38 -14.19 15.60
CA ALA A 134 -1.53 -15.23 15.04
C ALA A 134 -0.62 -14.62 13.98
N ALA A 135 0.67 -14.99 14.00
CA ALA A 135 1.63 -14.47 13.03
C ALA A 135 2.19 -15.58 12.13
N ARG A 136 2.31 -15.26 10.85
CA ARG A 136 2.90 -16.13 9.83
C ARG A 136 3.89 -15.31 9.01
N MET A 137 5.07 -15.84 8.78
CA MET A 137 6.08 -15.20 7.93
C MET A 137 6.54 -16.18 6.87
N ALA A 138 6.60 -15.68 5.64
CA ALA A 138 7.06 -16.41 4.48
C ALA A 138 8.14 -15.60 3.77
N VAL A 139 9.10 -16.31 3.18
CA VAL A 139 10.11 -15.72 2.30
C VAL A 139 9.88 -16.31 0.92
N THR A 140 9.63 -15.44 -0.04
CA THR A 140 9.40 -15.81 -1.44
C THR A 140 10.59 -15.36 -2.26
N ASN A 141 11.10 -16.26 -3.10
CA ASN A 141 12.06 -15.90 -4.13
C ASN A 141 11.34 -15.08 -5.22
N PRO A 142 11.99 -14.06 -5.79
CA PRO A 142 11.40 -13.22 -6.83
C PRO A 142 10.97 -14.00 -8.07
#